data_AF-C6FCS4-F1
#
_entry.id   AF-C6FCS4-F1
#
_cell.length_a   1.000
_cell.length_b   1.000
_cell.length_c   1.000
_cell.angle_alpha   90.00
_cell.angle_beta   90.00
_cell.angle_gamma   90.00
#
_symmetry.space_group_name_H-M   'P 1'
#
loop_
_entity.id
_entity.type
_entity.pdbx_description
1 polymer ?
#
loop_
_entity_poly.entity_id
_entity_poly.type
_entity_poly.pdbx_seq_one_letter_code
_entity_poly.pdbx_strand_id
1 'polypeptide(L)'
;FKVAYCGICHSDLHQIRNEWKNSQYPMVPGHEIVGTVTEVGSEVKNFAVGDRVGVGCMVWSCQQCDCCSKDQEQYCEKVVW
;
A
#
# COMPACT_ATOMS: atom_id res chain seq x y z
N PHE A 1 -9.17 7.37 -3.45
CA PHE A 1 -9.96 6.50 -4.35
C PHE A 1 -11.00 5.74 -3.52
N LYS A 2 -12.11 5.32 -4.13
CA LYS A 2 -13.14 4.52 -3.44
C LYS A 2 -12.83 3.03 -3.60
N VAL A 3 -12.58 2.36 -2.48
CA VAL A 3 -12.37 0.90 -2.44
C VAL A 3 -13.65 0.19 -2.87
N ALA A 4 -13.53 -0.76 -3.79
CA ALA A 4 -14.62 -1.63 -4.21
C ALA A 4 -14.50 -3.02 -3.56
N TYR A 5 -13.28 -3.56 -3.51
CA TYR A 5 -12.97 -4.86 -2.93
C TYR A 5 -11.59 -4.82 -2.25
N CYS A 6 -11.43 -5.64 -1.21
CA CYS A 6 -10.15 -5.93 -0.59
C CYS A 6 -10.05 -7.43 -0.34
N GLY A 7 -8.96 -8.04 -0.78
CA GLY A 7 -8.62 -9.43 -0.47
C GLY A 7 -8.26 -9.62 1.00
N ILE A 8 -8.29 -10.87 1.45
CA ILE A 8 -7.82 -11.30 2.76
C ILE A 8 -6.82 -12.43 2.54
N CYS A 9 -5.65 -12.29 3.13
CA CYS A 9 -4.64 -13.34 3.15
C CYS A 9 -4.06 -13.51 4.57
N HIS A 10 -3.13 -14.46 4.74
CA HIS A 10 -2.66 -14.82 6.08
C HIS A 10 -1.82 -13.73 6.75
N SER A 11 -1.18 -12.82 6.00
CA SER A 11 -0.49 -11.66 6.56
C SER A 11 -1.44 -10.75 7.34
N ASP A 12 -2.70 -10.62 6.92
CA ASP A 12 -3.70 -9.90 7.71
C ASP A 12 -3.91 -10.56 9.06
N LEU A 13 -4.01 -11.90 9.10
CA LEU A 13 -4.15 -12.66 10.34
C LEU A 13 -2.92 -12.52 11.25
N HIS A 14 -1.71 -12.65 10.69
CA HIS A 14 -0.47 -12.50 11.43
C HIS A 14 -0.38 -11.12 12.10
N GLN A 15 -0.81 -10.07 11.39
CA GLN A 15 -0.83 -8.70 11.90
C GLN A 15 -1.93 -8.47 12.96
N ILE A 16 -3.19 -8.85 12.72
CA ILE A 16 -4.25 -8.60 13.70
C ILE A 16 -4.03 -9.39 15.01
N ARG A 17 -3.37 -10.55 14.94
CA ARG A 17 -3.06 -11.40 16.11
C ARG A 17 -1.70 -11.10 16.74
N ASN A 18 -0.94 -10.14 16.21
CA ASN A 18 0.42 -9.82 16.66
C ASN A 18 1.34 -11.05 16.73
N GLU A 19 1.26 -11.92 15.72
CA GLU A 19 2.10 -13.12 15.62
C GLU A 19 3.55 -12.75 15.28
N TRP A 20 3.77 -11.64 14.58
CA TRP A 20 5.11 -11.08 14.27
C TRP A 20 5.65 -10.08 15.29
N LYS A 21 4.92 -9.83 16.39
CA LYS A 21 5.37 -9.00 17.52
C LYS A 21 5.68 -7.53 17.18
N ASN A 22 5.08 -7.00 16.12
CA ASN A 22 5.27 -5.62 15.65
C ASN A 22 3.96 -4.87 15.37
N SER A 23 2.81 -5.40 15.77
CA SER A 23 1.51 -4.80 15.49
C SER A 23 1.27 -3.53 16.31
N GLN A 24 0.74 -2.50 15.64
CA GLN A 24 0.33 -1.24 16.24
C GLN A 24 -1.19 -1.13 16.20
N TYR A 25 -1.83 -0.81 17.33
CA TYR A 25 -3.28 -0.76 17.45
C TYR A 25 -3.78 0.68 17.75
N PRO A 26 -4.99 1.06 17.28
CA PRO A 26 -5.94 0.27 16.48
C PRO A 26 -5.42 -0.02 15.06
N MET A 27 -5.76 -1.20 14.52
CA MET A 27 -5.27 -1.68 13.23
C MET A 27 -6.42 -1.93 12.27
N VAL A 28 -6.27 -1.45 11.03
CA VAL A 28 -7.13 -1.80 9.89
C VAL A 28 -6.32 -2.68 8.95
N PRO A 29 -6.60 -3.98 8.83
CA PRO A 29 -5.89 -4.88 7.91
C PRO A 29 -6.36 -4.68 6.46
N GLY A 30 -5.72 -5.39 5.53
CA GLY A 30 -6.01 -5.38 4.10
C GLY A 30 -4.93 -4.67 3.29
N HIS A 31 -4.36 -5.40 2.33
CA HIS A 31 -3.29 -4.91 1.44
C HIS A 31 -3.39 -5.50 0.02
N GLU A 32 -4.59 -5.96 -0.33
CA GLU A 32 -4.95 -6.51 -1.64
C GLU A 32 -6.14 -5.72 -2.19
N ILE A 33 -5.94 -4.43 -2.46
CA ILE A 33 -7.03 -3.44 -2.59
C ILE A 33 -7.26 -3.10 -4.06
N VAL A 34 -8.53 -3.06 -4.47
CA VAL A 34 -8.95 -2.52 -5.79
C VAL A 34 -10.10 -1.55 -5.65
N GLY A 35 -10.12 -0.52 -6.50
CA GLY A 35 -11.15 0.50 -6.47
C GLY A 35 -11.12 1.47 -7.64
N THR A 36 -11.86 2.56 -7.50
CA THR A 36 -11.98 3.60 -8.52
C THR A 36 -11.48 4.94 -8.00
N VAL A 37 -10.63 5.63 -8.75
CA VAL A 37 -10.12 6.95 -8.41
C VAL A 37 -11.27 7.96 -8.36
N THR A 38 -11.40 8.66 -7.23
CA THR A 38 -12.46 9.66 -6.99
C THR A 38 -11.92 11.09 -6.96
N GLU A 39 -10.63 11.24 -6.71
CA GLU A 39 -9.90 12.50 -6.60
C GLU A 39 -8.42 12.23 -6.83
N VAL A 40 -7.70 13.21 -7.38
CA VAL A 40 -6.25 13.19 -7.57
C VAL A 40 -5.65 14.51 -7.12
N GLY A 41 -4.42 14.48 -6.58
CA GLY A 41 -3.67 15.70 -6.27
C GLY A 41 -3.24 16.45 -7.54
N SER A 42 -2.95 17.74 -7.41
CA SER A 42 -2.61 18.64 -8.53
C SER A 42 -1.37 18.22 -9.32
N GLU A 43 -0.47 17.45 -8.72
CA GLU A 43 0.78 16.99 -9.35
C GLU A 43 0.70 15.57 -9.94
N VAL A 44 -0.44 14.88 -9.77
CA VAL A 44 -0.64 13.52 -10.29
C VAL A 44 -0.78 13.57 -11.81
N LYS A 45 0.05 12.80 -12.52
CA LYS A 45 0.04 12.71 -13.99
C LYS A 45 -0.36 11.34 -14.54
N ASN A 46 -0.31 10.31 -13.70
CA ASN A 46 -0.41 8.91 -14.12
C ASN A 46 -1.81 8.32 -13.97
N PHE A 47 -2.73 9.04 -13.32
CA PHE A 47 -4.09 8.57 -13.03
C PHE A 47 -5.07 9.73 -13.14
N ALA A 48 -6.31 9.41 -13.51
CA ALA A 48 -7.44 10.34 -13.58
C ALA A 48 -8.63 9.83 -12.76
N VAL A 49 -9.54 10.74 -12.41
CA VAL A 49 -10.82 10.38 -11.79
C VAL A 49 -11.59 9.44 -12.72
N GLY A 50 -12.08 8.32 -12.19
CA GLY A 50 -12.74 7.25 -12.93
C GLY A 50 -11.88 6.02 -13.21
N ASP A 51 -10.55 6.12 -13.08
CA ASP A 51 -9.65 4.99 -13.32
C ASP A 51 -9.85 3.86 -12.32
N ARG A 52 -9.74 2.62 -12.81
CA ARG A 52 -9.66 1.42 -11.98
C ARG A 52 -8.21 1.20 -11.56
N VAL A 53 -7.95 1.18 -10.26
CA VAL A 53 -6.60 1.09 -9.70
C VAL A 53 -6.53 -0.02 -8.65
N GLY A 54 -5.31 -0.51 -8.43
CA GLY A 54 -4.97 -1.43 -7.35
C GLY A 54 -3.86 -0.85 -6.47
N VAL A 55 -3.88 -1.21 -5.19
CA VAL A 55 -2.81 -0.91 -4.23
C VAL A 55 -2.42 -2.22 -3.54
N GLY A 56 -1.12 -2.52 -3.55
CA GLY A 56 -0.54 -3.71 -2.93
C GLY A 56 -0.05 -3.46 -1.50
N CYS A 57 0.98 -4.20 -1.09
CA CYS A 57 1.49 -4.22 0.29
C CYS A 57 2.19 -2.95 0.77
N MET A 58 2.68 -2.10 -0.13
CA MET A 58 3.41 -0.90 0.22
C MET A 58 2.75 0.33 -0.39
N VAL A 59 2.82 1.45 0.33
CA VAL A 59 2.25 2.73 -0.12
C VAL A 59 3.32 3.79 -0.39
N TRP A 60 4.54 3.61 0.13
CA TRP A 60 5.63 4.57 -0.09
C TRP A 60 7.03 4.00 0.21
N SER A 61 8.07 4.65 -0.30
CA SER A 61 9.49 4.40 -0.03
C SER A 61 10.29 5.71 -0.11
N CYS A 62 11.55 5.74 0.31
CA CYS A 62 12.32 7.00 0.36
C CYS A 62 12.67 7.62 -1.00
N GLN A 63 12.49 6.89 -2.10
CA GLN A 63 12.73 7.33 -3.48
C GLN A 63 14.18 7.73 -3.83
N GLN A 64 15.15 7.52 -2.92
CA GLN A 64 16.52 8.02 -3.09
C GLN A 64 17.63 7.00 -2.79
N CYS A 65 17.31 5.82 -2.23
CA CYS A 65 18.33 4.79 -1.97
C CYS A 65 18.59 3.92 -3.21
N ASP A 66 19.69 3.16 -3.19
CA ASP A 66 20.10 2.28 -4.30
C ASP A 66 18.99 1.29 -4.71
N CYS A 67 18.25 0.73 -3.73
CA CYS A 67 17.12 -0.14 -4.00
C CYS A 67 15.99 0.60 -4.75
N CYS A 68 15.64 1.82 -4.31
CA CYS A 68 14.61 2.62 -4.99
C CYS A 68 15.04 3.03 -6.41
N SER A 69 16.31 3.34 -6.64
CA SER A 69 16.80 3.68 -7.99
C SER A 69 16.86 2.50 -8.96
N LYS A 70 16.67 1.27 -8.46
CA LYS A 70 16.69 0.03 -9.24
C LYS A 70 15.30 -0.59 -9.40
N ASP A 71 14.24 0.17 -9.10
CA ASP A 71 12.85 -0.33 -9.07
C ASP A 71 12.69 -1.53 -8.11
N GLN A 72 13.40 -1.48 -6.98
CA GLN A 72 13.36 -2.47 -5.90
C GLN A 72 12.98 -1.81 -4.58
N GLU A 73 12.04 -0.88 -4.62
CA GLU A 73 11.59 -0.08 -3.48
C GLU A 73 11.10 -0.92 -2.27
N GLN A 74 10.71 -2.18 -2.47
CA GLN A 74 10.36 -3.12 -1.39
C GLN A 74 11.54 -3.45 -0.47
N TYR A 75 12.78 -3.22 -0.92
CA TYR A 75 13.99 -3.38 -0.11
C TYR A 75 14.46 -2.07 0.55
N CYS A 76 13.67 -0.99 0.44
CA CYS A 76 13.96 0.27 1.12
C CYS A 76 13.84 0.10 2.64
N GLU A 77 14.87 0.52 3.40
CA GLU A 77 14.82 0.55 4.87
C GLU A 77 13.76 1.51 5.43
N LYS A 78 13.26 2.44 4.61
CA LYS A 78 12.22 3.42 4.94
C LYS A 78 10.91 3.14 4.19
N VAL A 79 10.64 1.88 3.87
CA VAL A 79 9.37 1.44 3.29
C VAL A 79 8.21 1.74 4.25
N VAL A 80 7.09 2.19 3.69
CA VAL A 80 5.82 2.34 4.39
C VAL A 80 4.86 1.30 3.83
N TRP A 81 4.42 0.43 4.71
CA TRP A 81 3.38 -0.58 4.47
C TRP A 81 2.00 0.06 4.57
#